data_AF-A0A2V9WXW7-F1
#
_entry.id   AF-A0A2V9WXW7-F1
#
_cell.length_a   1.000
_cell.length_b   1.000
_cell.length_c   1.000
_cell.angle_alpha   90.00
_cell.angle_beta   90.00
_cell.angle_gamma   90.00
#
_symmetry.space_group_name_H-M   'P 1'
#
loop_
_entity.id
_entity.type
_entity.pdbx_description
1 polymer ?
#
loop_
_entity_poly.entity_id
_entity_poly.type
_entity_poly.pdbx_seq_one_letter_code
_entity_poly.pdbx_strand_id
1 'polypeptide(L)' 'MPVILDPDGYDVWLDPGMRDATAASELLKPFDARLMCSYPVSRRVNSVVNDDEECSAPVQLGTRTDEELKVGAR' A
#
# COMPACT_ATOMS: atom_id res chain seq x y z
N MET A 1 -7.47 0.31 -1.40
CA MET A 1 -6.84 -0.96 -0.98
C MET A 1 -6.91 -1.91 -2.15
N PRO A 2 -5.78 -2.50 -2.59
CA PRO A 2 -5.79 -3.49 -3.65
C PRO A 2 -6.48 -4.78 -3.19
N VAL A 3 -6.94 -5.59 -4.15
CA VAL A 3 -7.31 -6.98 -3.86
C VAL A 3 -6.04 -7.81 -3.83
N ILE A 4 -5.81 -8.52 -2.73
CA ILE A 4 -4.68 -9.43 -2.55
C ILE A 4 -5.26 -10.83 -2.50
N LEU A 5 -4.84 -11.67 -3.44
CA LEU A 5 -5.33 -13.03 -3.59
C LEU A 5 -4.54 -13.99 -2.70
N ASP A 6 -5.24 -14.97 -2.14
CA ASP A 6 -4.60 -16.14 -1.56
C ASP A 6 -3.92 -16.96 -2.68
N PRO A 7 -2.73 -17.54 -2.45
CA PRO A 7 -2.05 -18.39 -3.43
C PRO A 7 -2.94 -19.48 -4.05
N ASP A 8 -3.87 -20.05 -3.30
CA ASP A 8 -4.79 -21.10 -3.78
C ASP A 8 -5.77 -20.58 -4.85
N GLY A 9 -5.99 -19.26 -4.92
CA GLY A 9 -6.85 -18.61 -5.90
C GLY A 9 -6.17 -18.22 -7.20
N TYR A 10 -4.84 -18.41 -7.34
CA TYR A 10 -4.08 -17.90 -8.49
C TYR A 10 -4.44 -18.60 -9.79
N ASP A 11 -4.62 -19.92 -9.76
CA ASP A 11 -4.94 -20.70 -10.95
C ASP A 11 -6.28 -20.27 -11.55
N VAL A 12 -7.29 -20.03 -10.69
CA VAL A 12 -8.61 -19.53 -11.11
C VAL A 12 -8.51 -18.10 -11.66
N TRP A 13 -7.68 -17.26 -11.05
CA TRP A 13 -7.48 -15.87 -11.48
C TRP A 13 -6.76 -15.75 -12.82
N LEU A 14 -5.80 -16.64 -13.09
CA LEU A 14 -4.96 -16.63 -14.28
C LEU A 14 -5.53 -17.44 -15.45
N ASP A 15 -6.61 -18.23 -15.25
CA ASP A 15 -7.22 -19.03 -16.31
C ASP A 15 -7.89 -18.15 -17.38
N PRO A 16 -7.37 -18.12 -18.63
CA PRO A 16 -7.96 -17.33 -19.71
C PRO A 16 -9.31 -17.89 -20.21
N GLY A 17 -9.63 -19.14 -19.88
CA GLY A 17 -10.91 -19.78 -20.17
C GLY A 17 -12.01 -19.40 -19.18
N MET A 18 -11.63 -18.80 -18.05
CA MET A 18 -12.53 -18.50 -16.95
C MET A 18 -13.49 -17.37 -17.31
N ARG A 19 -14.80 -17.64 -17.19
CA ARG A 19 -15.89 -16.70 -17.52
C ARG A 19 -16.93 -16.53 -16.43
N ASP A 20 -16.81 -17.28 -15.34
CA ASP A 20 -17.76 -17.18 -14.24
C ASP A 20 -17.43 -15.98 -13.34
N ALA A 21 -18.23 -14.92 -13.49
CA ALA A 21 -18.12 -13.71 -12.69
C ALA A 21 -18.38 -13.95 -11.19
N THR A 22 -19.10 -15.02 -10.83
CA THR A 22 -19.40 -15.35 -9.42
C THR A 22 -18.13 -15.81 -8.73
N ALA A 23 -17.43 -16.78 -9.31
CA ALA A 23 -16.15 -17.27 -8.80
C ALA A 23 -15.08 -16.16 -8.77
N ALA A 24 -15.03 -15.27 -9.77
CA ALA A 24 -14.16 -14.09 -9.72
C ALA A 24 -14.53 -13.16 -8.54
N SER A 25 -15.83 -12.91 -8.32
CA SER A 25 -16.29 -12.07 -7.20
C SER A 25 -15.95 -12.66 -5.83
N GLU A 26 -15.88 -13.98 -5.71
CA GLU A 26 -15.47 -14.65 -4.48
C GLU A 26 -13.99 -14.46 -4.15
N LEU A 27 -13.15 -14.23 -5.17
CA LEU A 27 -11.73 -13.90 -5.02
C LEU A 27 -11.51 -12.41 -4.70
N LEU A 28 -12.40 -11.52 -5.16
CA LEU A 28 -12.32 -10.07 -4.97
C LEU A 28 -12.77 -9.62 -3.57
N LYS A 29 -12.17 -10.18 -2.52
CA LYS A 29 -12.46 -9.83 -1.12
C LYS A 29 -11.30 -9.03 -0.51
N PRO A 30 -11.58 -8.11 0.43
CA PRO A 30 -10.52 -7.46 1.19
C PRO A 30 -9.67 -8.49 1.92
N PHE A 31 -8.35 -8.33 1.84
CA PHE A 31 -7.41 -9.18 2.55
C PHE A 31 -7.44 -8.91 4.05
N ASP A 32 -7.13 -9.91 4.87
CA ASP A 32 -7.13 -9.77 6.32
C ASP A 32 -6.03 -8.78 6.76
N ALA A 33 -6.46 -7.59 7.20
CA ALA A 33 -5.56 -6.53 7.61
C ALA A 33 -4.64 -6.91 8.79
N ARG A 34 -4.99 -7.93 9.58
CA ARG A 34 -4.14 -8.43 10.67
C ARG A 34 -2.91 -9.19 10.18
N LEU A 35 -2.96 -9.68 8.95
CA LEU A 35 -1.83 -10.31 8.27
C LEU A 35 -0.95 -9.28 7.54
N MET A 36 -1.34 -7.99 7.58
CA MET A 36 -0.61 -6.90 6.94
C MET A 36 0.15 -6.07 7.98
N CYS A 37 1.29 -5.53 7.57
CA CYS A 37 2.05 -4.53 8.33
C CYS A 37 2.32 -3.33 7.43
N SER A 38 2.24 -2.13 7.99
CA SER A 38 2.61 -0.89 7.31
C SER A 38 3.55 -0.07 8.18
N TYR A 39 4.46 0.65 7.55
CA TYR A 39 5.40 1.54 8.20
C TYR A 39 5.62 2.79 7.35
N PRO A 40 5.91 3.94 7.98
CA PRO A 40 6.21 5.16 7.25
C PRO A 40 7.52 5.04 6.47
N VAL A 41 7.53 5.59 5.26
CA VAL A 41 8.70 5.69 4.38
C VAL A 41 8.97 7.15 4.01
N SER A 42 10.14 7.42 3.44
CA SER A 42 10.53 8.75 2.98
C SER A 42 9.62 9.27 1.86
N ARG A 43 9.33 10.58 1.84
CA ARG A 43 8.62 11.23 0.72
C ARG A 43 9.38 11.18 -0.61
N ARG A 44 10.65 10.75 -0.62
CA ARG A 44 11.46 10.53 -1.83
C ARG A 44 10.74 9.62 -2.84
N VAL A 45 10.00 8.62 -2.35
CA VAL A 45 9.24 7.67 -3.19
C VAL A 45 8.18 8.33 -4.08
N ASN A 46 7.76 9.56 -3.77
CA ASN A 46 6.78 10.30 -4.58
C ASN A 46 7.34 10.74 -5.95
N SER A 47 8.65 10.65 -6.17
CA SER A 47 9.29 10.97 -7.45
C SER A 47 9.76 9.70 -8.13
N VAL A 48 9.18 9.41 -9.31
CA VAL A 48 9.46 8.19 -10.09
C VAL A 48 10.92 8.03 -10.55
N VAL A 49 11.73 9.09 -10.48
CA VAL A 49 13.15 9.03 -10.81
C VAL A 49 14.00 8.36 -9.72
N ASN A 50 13.45 8.21 -8.51
CA ASN A 50 14.11 7.51 -7.40
C ASN A 50 13.64 6.04 -7.42
N ASP A 51 14.47 5.15 -7.93
CA ASP A 51 14.21 3.69 -8.01
C ASP A 51 15.35 2.93 -7.32
N ASP A 52 15.44 3.14 -6.01
CA ASP A 52 16.47 2.57 -5.14
C ASP A 52 15.84 2.05 -3.84
N GLU A 53 16.60 1.26 -3.07
CA GLU A 53 16.11 0.60 -1.87
C GLU A 53 15.62 1.59 -0.80
N GLU A 54 16.10 2.84 -0.79
CA GLU A 54 15.69 3.86 0.18
C GLU A 54 14.23 4.28 0.01
N CYS A 55 13.61 4.05 -1.16
CA CYS A 55 12.19 4.32 -1.40
C CYS A 55 11.27 3.47 -0.52
N SER A 56 11.73 2.28 -0.11
CA SER A 56 10.99 1.36 0.77
C SER A 56 11.54 1.29 2.19
N ALA A 57 12.62 2.02 2.49
CA ALA A 57 13.23 2.00 3.81
C ALA A 57 12.31 2.69 4.86
N PRO A 58 12.10 2.07 6.04
CA PRO A 58 11.35 2.70 7.13
C PRO A 58 12.01 4.00 7.60
N VAL A 59 11.21 5.02 7.92
CA VAL A 59 11.70 6.29 8.49
C VAL A 59 11.06 6.58 9.84
N GLN A 60 11.78 7.24 10.75
CA GLN A 60 11.15 7.79 11.95
C GLN A 60 10.32 9.01 11.56
N LEU A 61 9.03 8.98 11.89
CA LEU A 61 8.18 10.18 11.83
C LEU A 61 8.62 11.11 12.97
N GLY A 62 9.39 12.14 12.65
CA GLY A 62 9.66 13.21 13.59
C GLY A 62 8.34 13.83 14.06
N THR A 63 8.16 14.00 15.37
CA THR A 63 7.05 14.78 15.91
C THR A 63 7.13 16.18 15.31
N ARG A 64 6.13 16.58 14.52
CA ARG A 64 6.00 17.97 14.11
C ARG A 64 5.79 18.78 15.39
N THR A 65 6.82 19.43 15.89
CA THR A 65 6.69 20.43 16.94
C THR A 65 5.83 21.56 16.34
N ASP A 66 4.62 21.72 16.85
CA ASP A 66 3.69 22.80 16.49
C ASP A 66 4.20 24.18 17.00
N GLU A 67 5.49 24.51 16.82
CA GLU A 67 6.07 25.81 17.20
C GLU A 67 6.18 26.81 16.03
N GLU A 68 6.02 26.39 14.78
CA GLU A 68 6.13 27.30 13.62
C GLU A 68 4.83 28.04 13.22
N LEU A 69 3.74 27.90 13.97
CA LEU A 69 2.50 28.68 13.74
C LEU A 69 2.44 30.03 14.46
N LYS A 70 3.50 30.45 15.17
CA LYS A 70 3.55 31.75 15.88
C LYS A 70 4.44 32.84 15.26
N VAL A 71 5.11 32.58 14.14
CA VAL A 71 5.91 33.59 13.40
C VAL A 71 5.14 34.04 12.15
N GLY A 72 3.97 34.65 12.35
CA GLY A 72 3.13 35.11 11.25
C GLY A 72 2.08 36.15 11.62
N ALA A 73 2.13 36.69 12.85
CA ALA A 73 1.30 37.82 13.25
C ALA A 73 2.22 38.86 13.91
N ARG A 74 2.82 39.69 13.06
CA ARG A 74 3.34 41.00 13.44
C ARG A 74 2.67 42.03 12.55
#